data_AF-A0A832EQB3-F1
#
_entry.id   AF-A0A832EQB3-F1
#
_cell.length_a   1.000
_cell.length_b   1.000
_cell.length_c   1.000
_cell.angle_alpha   90.00
_cell.angle_beta   90.00
_cell.angle_gamma   90.00
#
_symmetry.space_group_name_H-M   'P 1'
#
loop_
_entity.id
_entity.type
_entity.pdbx_description
1 polymer ?
#
loop_
_entity_poly.entity_id
_entity_poly.type
_entity_poly.pdbx_seq_one_letter_code
_entity_poly.pdbx_strand_id
1 'polypeptide(L)'
;MEAELKKTLIPITLGAVAGLISFLVTQDLRQRDAFGIIILVLLIYVQKFIFPKLGIELKAKDWVGLSFLTLSSWYILWTFLLNL
;
A
#
# COMPACT_ATOMS: atom_id res chain seq x y z
N MET A 1 0.86 -9.54 19.40
CA MET A 1 0.22 -9.56 18.06
C MET A 1 0.84 -10.68 17.25
N GLU A 2 0.03 -11.63 16.78
CA GLU A 2 0.50 -12.80 16.03
C GLU A 2 1.21 -12.40 14.73
N ALA A 3 2.20 -13.18 14.30
CA ALA A 3 3.00 -12.88 13.11
C ALA A 3 2.14 -12.80 11.83
N GLU A 4 1.10 -13.62 11.75
CA GLU A 4 0.14 -13.63 10.64
C GLU A 4 -0.70 -12.35 10.59
N LEU A 5 -1.13 -11.84 11.76
CA LEU A 5 -1.85 -10.56 11.82
C LEU A 5 -0.97 -9.40 11.35
N LYS A 6 0.33 -9.39 11.68
CA LYS A 6 1.28 -8.37 11.18
C LYS A 6 1.39 -8.41 9.65
N LYS A 7 1.44 -9.61 9.05
CA LYS A 7 1.51 -9.80 7.59
C LYS A 7 0.29 -9.25 6.87
N THR A 8 -0.86 -9.20 7.52
CA THR A 8 -2.09 -8.63 6.93
C THR A 8 -2.24 -7.15 7.24
N LEU A 9 -1.93 -6.73 8.47
CA LEU A 9 -2.16 -5.36 8.93
C LEU A 9 -1.18 -4.36 8.30
N ILE A 10 0.10 -4.72 8.15
CA ILE A 10 1.13 -3.83 7.61
C ILE A 10 0.86 -3.44 6.15
N PRO A 11 0.53 -4.36 5.24
CA PRO A 11 0.19 -3.99 3.85
C PRO A 11 -1.06 -3.11 3.78
N ILE A 12 -2.07 -3.38 4.62
CA ILE A 12 -3.30 -2.59 4.65
C ILE A 12 -3.00 -1.16 5.11
N THR A 13 -2.27 -0.98 6.22
CA THR A 13 -1.95 0.36 6.71
C THR A 13 -1.07 1.13 5.73
N LEU A 14 -0.09 0.47 5.10
CA LEU A 14 0.73 1.10 4.06
C LEU A 14 -0.07 1.41 2.79
N GLY A 15 -1.02 0.55 2.42
CA GLY A 15 -1.94 0.80 1.31
C GLY A 15 -2.80 2.03 1.57
N ALA A 16 -3.37 2.15 2.77
CA ALA A 16 -4.11 3.33 3.19
C ALA A 16 -3.23 4.59 3.15
N VAL A 17 -2.01 4.55 3.70
CA VAL A 17 -1.07 5.69 3.64
C VAL A 17 -0.75 6.07 2.19
N ALA A 18 -0.51 5.09 1.32
CA ALA A 18 -0.29 5.32 -0.11
C ALA A 18 -1.51 5.98 -0.76
N GLY A 19 -2.72 5.54 -0.42
CA GLY A 19 -3.98 6.05 -0.99
C GLY A 19 -4.21 7.51 -0.59
N LEU A 20 -3.93 7.84 0.67
CA LEU A 20 -3.98 9.21 1.18
C LEU A 20 -2.95 10.11 0.49
N ILE A 21 -1.68 9.68 0.39
CA ILE A 21 -0.64 10.45 -0.31
C ILE A 21 -1.02 10.63 -1.79
N SER A 22 -1.51 9.57 -2.44
CA SER A 22 -1.95 9.64 -3.84
C SER A 22 -3.07 10.65 -4.02
N PHE A 23 -4.02 10.72 -3.08
CA PHE A 23 -5.08 11.71 -3.11
C PHE A 23 -4.52 13.13 -2.99
N LEU A 24 -3.69 13.39 -1.99
CA LEU A 24 -3.09 14.71 -1.74
C LEU A 24 -2.26 15.21 -2.92
N VAL A 25 -1.52 14.32 -3.60
CA VAL A 25 -0.68 14.67 -4.75
C VAL A 25 -1.50 14.84 -6.05
N THR A 26 -2.63 14.14 -6.19
CA THR A 26 -3.44 14.12 -7.42
C THR A 26 -4.63 15.10 -7.38
N GLN A 27 -4.78 15.90 -6.32
CA GLN A 27 -5.95 16.80 -6.16
C GLN A 27 -6.12 17.83 -7.28
N ASP A 28 -5.02 18.39 -7.79
CA ASP A 28 -5.06 19.44 -8.83
C ASP A 28 -5.15 18.85 -10.25
N LEU A 29 -4.76 17.59 -10.41
CA LEU A 29 -4.62 16.93 -11.70
C LEU A 29 -5.72 15.88 -11.85
N ARG A 30 -6.89 16.31 -12.34
CA ARG A 30 -7.91 15.40 -12.91
C ARG A 30 -7.41 14.60 -14.13
N GLN A 31 -6.15 14.77 -14.53
CA GLN A 31 -5.49 13.87 -15.48
C GLN A 31 -5.11 12.58 -14.77
N ARG A 32 -5.29 11.45 -15.48
CA ARG A 32 -4.84 10.12 -15.07
C ARG A 32 -3.32 10.06 -14.99
N ASP A 33 -2.75 10.72 -13.99
CA ASP A 33 -1.33 10.77 -13.81
C ASP A 33 -0.85 9.47 -13.16
N ALA A 34 0.20 8.87 -13.71
CA ALA A 34 0.73 7.58 -13.24
C ALA A 34 1.34 7.69 -11.83
N PHE A 35 1.41 8.90 -11.27
CA PHE A 35 1.99 9.21 -9.97
C PHE A 35 1.42 8.41 -8.80
N GLY A 36 0.10 8.21 -8.75
CA GLY A 36 -0.53 7.39 -7.71
C GLY A 36 -0.06 5.93 -7.74
N ILE A 37 0.15 5.39 -8.94
CA ILE A 37 0.68 4.03 -9.13
C ILE A 37 2.14 3.96 -8.71
N ILE A 38 2.93 5.00 -8.99
CA ILE A 38 4.34 5.08 -8.54
C ILE A 38 4.41 5.07 -7.01
N ILE A 39 3.57 5.85 -6.33
CA ILE A 39 3.48 5.88 -4.85
C ILE A 39 3.12 4.48 -4.31
N LEU A 40 2.14 3.81 -4.93
CA LEU A 40 1.76 2.45 -4.57
C LEU A 40 2.94 1.48 -4.69
N VAL A 41 3.63 1.44 -5.83
CA VAL A 41 4.76 0.54 -6.07
C VAL A 41 5.91 0.82 -5.09
N LEU A 42 6.20 2.09 -4.83
CA LEU A 42 7.20 2.48 -3.84
C LEU A 42 6.85 1.95 -2.44
N LEU A 43 5.60 2.10 -2.00
CA LEU A 43 5.19 1.62 -0.67
C LEU A 43 5.12 0.09 -0.58
N ILE A 44 4.81 -0.61 -1.67
CA ILE A 44 4.98 -2.08 -1.75
C ILE A 44 6.45 -2.43 -1.61
N TYR A 45 7.37 -1.67 -2.22
CA TYR A 45 8.80 -1.94 -2.10
C TYR A 45 9.33 -1.64 -0.69
N VAL A 46 8.84 -0.59 -0.02
CA VAL A 46 9.20 -0.23 1.36
C VAL A 46 8.90 -1.38 2.34
N GLN A 47 7.88 -2.20 2.07
CA GLN A 47 7.59 -3.39 2.86
C GLN A 47 8.78 -4.36 2.94
N LYS A 48 9.64 -4.42 1.91
CA LYS A 48 10.87 -5.25 1.93
C LYS A 48 11.80 -4.89 3.07
N PHE A 49 11.77 -3.65 3.54
CA PHE A 49 12.61 -3.16 4.64
C PHE A 49 11.90 -3.23 5.99
N ILE A 50 10.56 -3.18 6.01
CA ILE A 50 9.76 -3.22 7.26
C ILE A 50 9.67 -4.65 7.78
N PHE A 51 9.36 -5.62 6.94
CA PHE A 51 9.12 -7.01 7.37
C PHE A 51 10.33 -7.68 8.03
N PRO A 52 11.57 -7.58 7.50
CA PRO A 52 12.75 -8.15 8.15
C PRO A 52 13.05 -7.52 9.51
N LYS A 53 12.84 -6.21 9.66
CA LYS A 53 13.03 -5.50 10.95
C LYS A 53 12.05 -5.96 12.03
N LEU A 54 10.94 -6.58 11.64
CA LEU A 54 9.94 -7.14 12.54
C LEU A 54 10.12 -8.65 12.78
N GLY A 55 11.20 -9.24 12.28
CA GLY A 55 11.48 -10.67 12.39
C GLY A 55 10.55 -11.54 11.53
N ILE A 56 9.95 -10.97 10.47
CA ILE A 56 9.02 -11.68 9.58
C ILE A 56 9.78 -12.05 8.30
N GLU A 57 10.03 -13.35 8.13
CA GLU A 57 10.56 -13.88 6.87
C GLU A 57 9.44 -14.00 5.84
N LEU A 58 9.63 -13.38 4.68
CA LEU A 58 8.68 -13.43 3.57
C LEU A 58 9.19 -14.39 2.49
N LYS A 59 8.36 -15.36 2.11
CA LYS A 59 8.64 -16.19 0.93
C LYS A 59 8.28 -15.41 -0.33
N ALA A 60 8.93 -15.73 -1.44
CA ALA A 60 8.63 -15.12 -2.75
C ALA A 60 7.13 -15.19 -3.11
N LYS A 61 6.45 -16.28 -2.74
CA LYS A 61 5.01 -16.48 -2.96
C LYS A 61 4.11 -15.53 -2.14
N ASP A 62 4.58 -15.07 -0.98
CA ASP A 62 3.79 -14.24 -0.08
C ASP A 62 3.67 -12.81 -0.62
N TRP A 63 4.63 -12.39 -1.46
CA TRP A 63 4.68 -11.06 -2.07
C TRP A 63 3.46 -10.70 -2.90
N VAL A 64 2.87 -11.67 -3.60
CA VAL A 64 1.67 -11.44 -4.39
C VAL A 64 0.51 -11.04 -3.48
N GLY A 65 0.32 -11.77 -2.37
CA GLY A 65 -0.73 -11.47 -1.39
C GLY A 65 -0.53 -10.11 -0.72
N LEU A 66 0.69 -9.80 -0.27
CA LEU A 66 1.01 -8.52 0.36
C LEU A 66 0.78 -7.34 -0.60
N SER A 67 1.26 -7.49 -1.85
CA SER A 67 1.10 -6.46 -2.89
C SER A 67 -0.38 -6.24 -3.20
N PHE A 68 -1.17 -7.32 -3.28
CA PHE A 68 -2.60 -7.25 -3.52
C PHE A 68 -3.37 -6.58 -2.37
N LEU A 69 -3.03 -6.88 -1.11
CA LEU A 69 -3.61 -6.21 0.06
C LEU A 69 -3.31 -4.70 0.05
N THR A 70 -2.06 -4.34 -0.26
CA THR A 70 -1.63 -2.94 -0.36
C THR A 70 -2.38 -2.22 -1.47
N LEU A 71 -2.45 -2.83 -2.65
CA LEU A 71 -3.19 -2.30 -3.80
C LEU A 71 -4.67 -2.12 -3.48
N SER A 72 -5.30 -3.12 -2.87
CA SER A 72 -6.73 -3.07 -2.53
C SER A 72 -7.02 -1.93 -1.56
N SER A 73 -6.23 -1.82 -0.48
CA SER A 73 -6.42 -0.75 0.51
C SER A 73 -6.10 0.64 -0.06
N TRP A 74 -5.06 0.76 -0.89
CA TRP A 74 -4.74 1.99 -1.62
C TRP A 74 -5.90 2.43 -2.51
N TYR A 75 -6.43 1.53 -3.34
CA TYR A 75 -7.49 1.83 -4.29
C TYR A 75 -8.78 2.23 -3.59
N ILE A 76 -9.18 1.49 -2.57
CA ILE A 76 -10.39 1.78 -1.78
C ILE A 76 -10.28 3.17 -1.16
N LEU A 77 -9.17 3.47 -0.46
CA LEU A 77 -9.06 4.77 0.23
C LEU A 77 -8.95 5.92 -0.77
N TRP A 78 -8.13 5.77 -1.82
CA TRP A 78 -7.96 6.82 -2.83
C TRP A 78 -9.26 7.14 -3.54
N THR A 79 -9.99 6.11 -4.01
CA THR A 79 -11.29 6.32 -4.67
C THR A 79 -12.34 6.85 -3.71
N PHE A 80 -12.37 6.39 -2.46
CA PHE A 80 -13.27 6.94 -1.44
C PHE A 80 -13.03 8.44 -1.22
N LEU A 81 -11.77 8.87 -1.07
CA LEU A 81 -11.41 10.28 -0.90
C LEU A 81 -11.74 11.14 -2.12
N LEU A 82 -11.64 10.59 -3.34
CA LEU A 82 -12.04 11.30 -4.56
C LEU A 82 -13.55 11.52 -4.69
N ASN A 83 -14.36 10.77 -3.96
CA ASN A 83 -15.82 10.84 -4.00
C ASN A 83 -16.43 11.40 -2.70
N LEU A 84 -15.59 11.90 -1.78
CA LEU A 84 -16.00 12.57 -0.56
C LEU A 84 -16.37 14.03 -0.85
#